data_AF-A0AAD9K1H8-F1
#
_entry.id   AF-A0AAD9K1H8-F1
#
_cell.length_a   1.000
_cell.length_b   1.000
_cell.length_c   1.000
_cell.angle_alpha   90.00
_cell.angle_beta   90.00
_cell.angle_gamma   90.00
#
_symmetry.space_group_name_H-M   'P 1'
#
loop_
_entity.id
_entity.type
_entity.pdbx_description
1 polymer ?
#
loop_
_entity_poly.entity_id
_entity_poly.type
_entity_poly.pdbx_seq_one_letter_code
_entity_poly.pdbx_strand_id
1 'polypeptide(L)'
;MATDSLIKQLQKSFRYLESARNTFTETTKLSKDNLSNLCNLSEQYSCCNKVDFQLTGLKHFSQIKTCTLAKIQVIMEKHLSQLWQEMSCLQSTHQQVAKHYDLTVNLYNQHANDLDLKMMTLDDVFHPSYAMMIEMLSDMDRVFHLEYVKRWQALQDVDYHKPESVQSLSDVWTDCKQLEEAVK
;
A
#
# COMPACT_ATOMS: atom_id res chain seq x y z
N MET A 1 23.64 23.74 17.86
CA MET A 1 22.19 24.08 17.88
C MET A 1 21.51 23.75 16.55
N ALA A 2 21.90 24.37 15.43
CA ALA A 2 21.33 24.08 14.10
C ALA A 2 21.57 22.62 13.65
N THR A 3 22.83 22.15 13.73
CA THR A 3 23.22 20.77 13.40
C THR A 3 22.52 19.73 14.29
N ASP A 4 22.37 20.03 15.59
CA ASP A 4 21.68 19.13 16.53
C ASP A 4 20.20 18.94 16.18
N SER A 5 19.54 19.98 15.67
CA SER A 5 18.13 19.89 15.26
C SER A 5 17.96 19.05 14.01
N LEU A 6 18.86 19.21 13.02
CA LEU A 6 18.84 18.42 11.80
C LEU A 6 19.11 16.93 12.10
N ILE A 7 20.12 16.64 12.92
CA ILE A 7 20.45 15.26 13.34
C ILE A 7 19.25 14.62 14.05
N LYS A 8 18.62 15.33 14.99
CA LYS A 8 17.43 14.83 15.71
C LYS A 8 16.28 14.56 14.76
N GLN A 9 16.04 15.44 13.78
CA GLN A 9 14.98 15.24 12.79
C GLN A 9 15.29 14.03 11.90
N LEU A 10 16.52 13.89 11.40
CA LEU A 10 16.94 12.74 10.60
C LEU A 10 16.74 11.44 11.40
N GLN A 11 17.24 11.37 12.64
CA GLN A 11 17.03 10.21 13.51
C GLN A 11 15.55 9.87 13.68
N LYS A 12 14.70 10.89 13.87
CA LYS A 12 13.25 10.71 14.00
C LYS A 12 12.63 10.18 12.70
N SER A 13 13.03 10.72 11.54
CA SER A 13 12.55 10.31 10.22
C SER A 13 12.93 8.87 9.90
N PHE A 14 14.17 8.44 10.17
CA PHE A 14 14.60 7.06 9.93
C PHE A 14 13.93 6.05 10.88
N ARG A 15 13.74 6.40 12.15
CA ARG A 15 12.92 5.57 13.06
C ARG A 15 11.48 5.45 12.59
N TYR A 16 10.91 6.55 12.07
CA TYR A 16 9.56 6.51 11.51
C TYR A 16 9.49 5.67 10.24
N LEU A 17 10.47 5.75 9.34
CA LEU A 17 10.54 4.93 8.14
C LEU A 17 10.49 3.43 8.45
N GLU A 18 11.19 2.98 9.50
CA GLU A 18 11.14 1.58 9.93
C GLU A 18 9.73 1.17 10.38
N SER A 19 9.07 2.02 11.17
CA SER A 19 7.67 1.80 11.56
C SER A 19 6.73 1.80 10.36
N ALA A 20 6.89 2.75 9.44
CA ALA A 20 6.10 2.88 8.22
C ALA A 20 6.23 1.65 7.34
N ARG A 21 7.45 1.11 7.21
CA ARG A 21 7.72 -0.14 6.49
C ARG A 21 6.98 -1.33 7.11
N ASN A 22 7.03 -1.47 8.43
CA ASN A 22 6.35 -2.56 9.12
C ASN A 22 4.84 -2.47 8.92
N THR A 23 4.25 -1.29 9.14
CA THR A 23 2.83 -1.04 8.87
C THR A 23 2.47 -1.37 7.43
N PHE A 24 3.24 -0.88 6.46
CA PHE A 24 2.97 -1.15 5.04
C PHE A 24 3.03 -2.65 4.72
N THR A 25 4.01 -3.37 5.27
CA THR A 25 4.19 -4.81 5.06
C THR A 25 3.02 -5.61 5.66
N GLU A 26 2.65 -5.30 6.90
CA GLU A 26 1.53 -5.96 7.59
C GLU A 26 0.19 -5.68 6.89
N THR A 27 -0.08 -4.43 6.55
CA THR A 27 -1.28 -4.04 5.79
C THR A 27 -1.32 -4.72 4.43
N THR A 28 -0.18 -4.78 3.71
CA THR A 28 -0.11 -5.48 2.42
C THR A 28 -0.41 -6.96 2.55
N LYS A 29 0.06 -7.62 3.62
CA LYS A 29 -0.25 -9.02 3.89
C LYS A 29 -1.75 -9.23 4.12
N LEU A 30 -2.37 -8.39 4.95
CA LEU A 30 -3.82 -8.45 5.20
C LEU A 30 -4.62 -8.26 3.91
N SER A 31 -4.20 -7.30 3.06
CA SER A 31 -4.84 -7.10 1.76
C SER A 31 -4.70 -8.29 0.83
N LYS A 32 -3.55 -8.99 0.82
CA LYS A 32 -3.38 -10.22 0.02
C LYS A 32 -4.36 -11.32 0.45
N ASP A 33 -4.56 -11.50 1.75
CA ASP A 33 -5.53 -12.46 2.27
C ASP A 33 -6.97 -12.09 1.87
N ASN A 34 -7.32 -10.79 1.93
CA ASN A 34 -8.61 -10.29 1.47
C ASN A 34 -8.81 -10.45 -0.03
N LEU A 35 -7.79 -10.16 -0.85
CA LEU A 35 -7.83 -10.30 -2.29
C LEU A 35 -8.01 -11.75 -2.72
N SER A 36 -7.32 -12.70 -2.06
CA SER A 36 -7.52 -14.14 -2.28
C SER A 36 -8.97 -14.56 -2.04
N ASN A 37 -9.57 -14.10 -0.92
CA ASN A 37 -10.98 -14.35 -0.65
C ASN A 37 -11.89 -13.70 -1.69
N LEU A 38 -11.59 -12.48 -2.13
CA LEU A 38 -12.37 -11.79 -3.15
C LEU A 38 -12.29 -12.49 -4.51
N CYS A 39 -11.11 -12.98 -4.93
CA CYS A 39 -10.95 -13.81 -6.13
C CYS A 39 -11.88 -15.03 -6.06
N ASN A 40 -11.79 -15.79 -4.97
CA ASN A 40 -12.63 -16.97 -4.76
C ASN A 40 -14.14 -16.65 -4.82
N LEU A 41 -14.57 -15.56 -4.20
CA LEU A 41 -15.97 -15.14 -4.22
C LEU A 41 -16.43 -14.69 -5.62
N SER A 42 -15.58 -13.99 -6.36
CA SER A 42 -15.88 -13.57 -7.74
C SER A 42 -16.04 -14.78 -8.67
N GLU A 43 -15.21 -15.81 -8.50
CA GLU A 43 -15.35 -17.07 -9.22
C GLU A 43 -16.65 -17.79 -8.86
N GLN A 44 -16.99 -17.85 -7.56
CA GLN A 44 -18.25 -18.44 -7.10
C GLN A 44 -19.46 -17.68 -7.66
N TYR A 45 -19.41 -16.35 -7.68
CA TYR A 45 -20.44 -15.51 -8.28
C TYR A 45 -20.62 -15.83 -9.77
N SER A 46 -19.52 -15.86 -10.53
CA SER A 46 -19.51 -16.20 -11.95
C SER A 46 -20.05 -17.60 -12.22
N CYS A 47 -19.61 -18.60 -11.44
CA CYS A 47 -20.07 -19.99 -11.55
C CYS A 47 -21.56 -20.12 -11.24
N CYS A 48 -22.03 -19.52 -10.15
CA CYS A 48 -23.44 -19.51 -9.77
C CYS A 48 -24.31 -18.87 -10.86
N ASN A 49 -23.81 -17.80 -11.49
CA ASN A 49 -24.53 -17.13 -12.56
C ASN A 49 -24.63 -17.98 -13.84
N LYS A 50 -23.57 -18.74 -14.18
CA LYS A 50 -23.52 -19.64 -15.35
C LYS A 50 -24.40 -20.89 -15.22
N VAL A 51 -24.63 -21.39 -14.00
CA VAL A 51 -25.46 -22.57 -13.78
C VAL A 51 -26.93 -22.26 -14.07
N ASP A 52 -27.55 -23.11 -14.90
CA ASP A 52 -29.00 -23.15 -15.04
C ASP A 52 -29.59 -24.05 -13.96
N PHE A 53 -30.13 -23.42 -12.91
CA PHE A 53 -30.71 -24.13 -11.77
C PHE A 53 -31.96 -24.95 -12.17
N GLN A 54 -32.63 -24.61 -13.29
CA GLN A 54 -33.77 -25.38 -13.79
C GLN A 54 -33.38 -26.80 -14.25
N LEU A 55 -32.12 -26.97 -14.67
CA LEU A 55 -31.56 -28.26 -15.09
C LEU A 55 -30.97 -29.07 -13.93
N THR A 56 -31.11 -28.60 -12.70
CA THR A 56 -30.57 -29.25 -11.50
C THR A 56 -31.68 -29.74 -10.58
N GLY A 57 -31.32 -30.53 -9.56
CA GLY A 57 -32.25 -30.88 -8.47
C GLY A 57 -32.76 -29.66 -7.68
N LEU A 58 -32.15 -28.49 -7.85
CA LEU A 58 -32.52 -27.25 -7.16
C LEU A 58 -33.68 -26.49 -7.81
N LYS A 59 -34.22 -26.96 -8.94
CA LYS A 59 -35.35 -26.32 -9.65
C LYS A 59 -36.59 -26.06 -8.78
N HIS A 60 -36.77 -26.86 -7.72
CA HIS A 60 -37.88 -26.71 -6.78
C HIS A 60 -37.69 -25.53 -5.81
N PHE A 61 -36.48 -24.95 -5.75
CA PHE A 61 -36.14 -23.81 -4.92
C PHE A 61 -35.98 -22.55 -5.81
N SER A 62 -37.10 -21.96 -6.23
CA SER A 62 -37.14 -20.85 -7.19
C SER A 62 -36.30 -19.63 -6.82
N GLN A 63 -36.03 -19.42 -5.52
CA GLN A 63 -35.28 -18.27 -5.02
C GLN A 63 -33.80 -18.57 -4.72
N ILE A 64 -33.35 -19.83 -4.80
CA ILE A 64 -32.03 -20.20 -4.29
C ILE A 64 -30.88 -19.49 -5.02
N LYS A 65 -30.98 -19.36 -6.36
CA LYS A 65 -29.97 -18.68 -7.17
C LYS A 65 -29.86 -17.21 -6.77
N THR A 66 -30.98 -16.50 -6.74
CA THR A 66 -31.03 -15.07 -6.39
C THR A 66 -30.53 -14.83 -4.97
N CYS A 67 -30.96 -15.63 -4.00
CA CYS A 67 -30.49 -15.54 -2.62
C CYS A 67 -29.00 -15.85 -2.48
N THR A 68 -28.48 -16.81 -3.24
CA THR A 68 -27.05 -17.16 -3.22
C THR A 68 -26.20 -16.04 -3.79
N LEU A 69 -26.57 -15.51 -4.96
CA LEU A 69 -25.87 -14.39 -5.59
C LEU A 69 -25.89 -13.14 -4.69
N ALA A 70 -27.04 -12.82 -4.08
CA ALA A 70 -27.15 -11.70 -3.15
C ALA A 70 -26.24 -11.89 -1.91
N LYS A 71 -26.18 -13.09 -1.34
CA LYS A 71 -25.28 -13.40 -0.22
C LYS A 71 -23.81 -13.27 -0.59
N ILE A 72 -23.40 -13.80 -1.75
CA ILE A 72 -22.03 -13.68 -2.24
C ILE A 72 -21.67 -12.20 -2.42
N GLN A 73 -22.54 -11.42 -3.07
CA GLN A 73 -22.33 -10.00 -3.29
C GLN A 73 -22.12 -9.22 -1.99
N VAL A 74 -22.95 -9.44 -0.96
CA VAL A 74 -22.77 -8.79 0.36
C VAL A 74 -21.40 -9.10 0.97
N ILE A 75 -20.92 -10.34 0.82
CA ILE A 75 -19.59 -10.72 1.35
C ILE A 75 -18.47 -10.07 0.52
N MET A 76 -18.62 -9.98 -0.80
CA MET A 76 -17.66 -9.28 -1.67
C MET A 76 -17.57 -7.79 -1.33
N GLU A 77 -18.70 -7.11 -1.17
CA GLU A 77 -18.79 -5.70 -0.76
C GLU A 77 -18.10 -5.47 0.59
N LYS A 78 -18.22 -6.42 1.53
CA LYS A 78 -17.51 -6.38 2.80
C LYS A 78 -15.99 -6.47 2.61
N HIS A 79 -15.49 -7.39 1.79
CA HIS A 79 -14.04 -7.49 1.52
C HIS A 79 -13.50 -6.26 0.78
N LEU A 80 -14.26 -5.69 -0.15
CA LEU A 80 -13.89 -4.41 -0.80
C LEU A 80 -13.83 -3.26 0.20
N SER A 81 -14.80 -3.17 1.11
CA SER A 81 -14.79 -2.16 2.17
C SER A 81 -13.56 -2.30 3.07
N GLN A 82 -13.17 -3.54 3.38
CA GLN A 82 -11.97 -3.83 4.15
C GLN A 82 -10.68 -3.41 3.38
N LEU A 83 -10.61 -3.68 2.08
CA LEU A 83 -9.50 -3.24 1.24
C LEU A 83 -9.39 -1.70 1.20
N TRP A 84 -10.51 -0.97 1.17
CA TRP A 84 -10.51 0.49 1.25
C TRP A 84 -10.01 1.01 2.61
N GLN A 85 -10.33 0.32 3.71
CA GLN A 85 -9.79 0.66 5.03
C GLN A 85 -8.28 0.45 5.10
N GLU A 86 -7.79 -0.65 4.55
CA GLU A 86 -6.36 -0.95 4.43
C GLU A 86 -5.66 0.09 3.55
N MET A 87 -6.26 0.49 2.43
CA MET A 87 -5.76 1.57 1.58
C MET A 87 -5.69 2.91 2.32
N SER A 88 -6.63 3.19 3.22
CA SER A 88 -6.59 4.40 4.05
C SER A 88 -5.41 4.37 5.04
N CYS A 89 -5.06 3.19 5.55
CA CYS A 89 -3.87 3.00 6.38
C CYS A 89 -2.58 3.25 5.58
N LEU A 90 -2.50 2.71 4.36
CA LEU A 90 -1.37 2.97 3.45
C LEU A 90 -1.28 4.45 3.07
N GLN A 91 -2.42 5.11 2.84
CA GLN A 91 -2.52 6.54 2.59
C GLN A 91 -1.88 7.35 3.73
N SER A 92 -2.34 7.11 4.95
CA SER A 92 -1.81 7.79 6.14
C SER A 92 -0.31 7.54 6.31
N THR A 93 0.17 6.36 5.96
CA THR A 93 1.57 5.98 6.10
C THR A 93 2.45 6.79 5.14
N HIS A 94 2.13 6.82 3.83
CA HIS A 94 2.95 7.58 2.88
C HIS A 94 2.87 9.10 3.14
N GLN A 95 1.71 9.64 3.54
CA GLN A 95 1.58 11.06 3.87
C GLN A 95 2.48 11.48 5.03
N GLN A 96 2.67 10.59 6.01
CA GLN A 96 3.55 10.85 7.14
C GLN A 96 5.02 10.71 6.76
N VAL A 97 5.37 9.80 5.85
CA VAL A 97 6.72 9.75 5.27
C VAL A 97 7.04 11.05 4.52
N ALA A 98 6.13 11.53 3.67
CA ALA A 98 6.25 12.81 2.97
C ALA A 98 6.49 13.97 3.95
N LYS A 99 5.69 14.03 5.04
CA LYS A 99 5.87 15.03 6.09
C LYS A 99 7.25 14.96 6.75
N HIS A 100 7.76 13.75 7.00
CA HIS A 100 9.09 13.56 7.57
C HIS A 100 10.19 14.03 6.61
N TYR A 101 10.05 13.76 5.32
CA TYR A 101 10.92 14.26 4.27
C TYR A 101 10.90 15.80 4.21
N ASP A 102 9.70 16.40 4.07
CA ASP A 102 9.52 17.86 3.99
C ASP A 102 10.12 18.59 5.20
N LEU A 103 9.86 18.10 6.42
CA LEU A 103 10.44 18.69 7.64
C LEU A 103 11.98 18.62 7.65
N THR A 104 12.54 17.52 7.14
CA THR A 104 13.99 17.32 7.07
C THR A 104 14.62 18.26 6.05
N VAL A 105 14.04 18.34 4.84
CA VAL A 105 14.50 19.23 3.77
C VAL A 105 14.39 20.70 4.18
N ASN A 106 13.30 21.09 4.83
CA ASN A 106 13.12 22.46 5.32
C ASN A 106 14.18 22.84 6.36
N LEU A 107 14.48 21.96 7.33
CA LEU A 107 15.54 22.20 8.32
C LEU A 107 16.92 22.24 7.67
N TYR A 108 17.19 21.36 6.71
CA TYR A 108 18.45 21.36 5.96
C TYR A 108 18.65 22.69 5.21
N ASN A 109 17.63 23.14 4.47
CA ASN A 109 17.68 24.39 3.72
C ASN A 109 17.81 25.63 4.63
N GLN A 110 17.17 25.62 5.80
CA GLN A 110 17.28 26.71 6.78
C GLN A 110 18.69 26.85 7.36
N HIS A 111 19.44 25.76 7.44
CA HIS A 111 20.76 25.72 8.08
C HIS A 111 21.91 25.48 7.10
N ALA A 112 21.65 25.43 5.79
CA ALA A 112 22.62 25.04 4.78
C ALA A 112 23.94 25.84 4.83
N ASN A 113 23.87 27.13 5.17
CA ASN A 113 25.06 28.01 5.28
C ASN A 113 25.86 27.81 6.57
N ASP A 114 25.27 27.18 7.59
CA ASP A 114 25.87 26.94 8.90
C ASP A 114 26.41 25.50 9.04
N LEU A 115 26.13 24.63 8.06
CA LEU A 115 26.57 23.24 8.05
C LEU A 115 28.00 23.14 7.53
N ASP A 116 28.81 22.32 8.21
CA ASP A 116 30.15 21.99 7.74
C ASP A 116 30.05 21.19 6.43
N LEU A 117 30.71 21.70 5.37
CA LEU A 117 30.76 21.10 4.04
C LEU A 117 31.17 19.61 4.12
N LYS A 118 32.06 19.28 5.06
CA LYS A 118 32.52 17.91 5.26
C LYS A 118 31.39 16.98 5.72
N MET A 119 30.50 17.43 6.60
CA MET A 119 29.32 16.62 7.02
C MET A 119 28.24 16.54 5.93
N MET A 120 28.24 17.48 4.98
CA MET A 120 27.30 17.47 3.85
C MET A 120 27.70 16.48 2.75
N THR A 121 29.00 16.18 2.61
CA THR A 121 29.52 15.38 1.48
C THR A 121 30.38 14.20 1.90
N LEU A 122 30.49 13.88 3.19
CA LEU A 122 31.24 12.72 3.68
C LEU A 122 30.62 11.43 3.12
N ASP A 123 31.39 10.75 2.28
CA ASP A 123 31.06 9.43 1.74
C ASP A 123 31.78 8.38 2.60
N ASP A 124 31.24 8.13 3.80
CA ASP A 124 31.66 7.05 4.69
C ASP A 124 30.49 6.09 4.87
N VAL A 125 30.74 4.80 4.61
CA VAL A 125 29.77 3.70 4.76
C VAL A 125 29.21 3.64 6.19
N PHE A 126 29.99 4.05 7.20
CA PHE A 126 29.57 4.05 8.59
C PHE A 126 28.89 5.35 9.02
N HIS A 127 29.05 6.44 8.26
CA HIS A 127 28.57 7.79 8.59
C HIS A 127 28.04 8.47 7.32
N PRO A 128 26.84 8.10 6.84
CA PRO A 128 26.28 8.69 5.63
C PRO A 128 26.14 10.20 5.79
N SER A 129 26.48 10.93 4.74
CA SER A 129 26.29 12.39 4.70
C SER A 129 24.82 12.77 4.86
N TYR A 130 24.57 14.01 5.29
CA TYR A 130 23.19 14.53 5.35
C TYR A 130 22.51 14.54 3.97
N ALA A 131 23.27 14.82 2.90
CA ALA A 131 22.75 14.77 1.54
C ALA A 131 22.26 13.36 1.18
N MET A 132 23.08 12.35 1.45
CA MET A 132 22.73 10.94 1.21
C MET A 132 21.50 10.52 2.04
N MET A 133 21.44 10.90 3.32
CA MET A 133 20.30 10.57 4.18
C MET A 133 18.99 11.24 3.70
N ILE A 134 19.07 12.46 3.18
CA ILE A 134 17.91 13.18 2.61
C ILE A 134 17.49 12.55 1.29
N GLU A 135 18.45 12.15 0.45
CA GLU A 135 18.18 11.41 -0.79
C GLU A 135 17.46 10.10 -0.51
N MET A 136 17.93 9.31 0.46
CA MET A 136 17.25 8.10 0.91
C MET A 136 15.81 8.38 1.37
N LEU A 137 15.58 9.45 2.14
CA LEU A 137 14.23 9.84 2.55
C LEU A 137 13.34 10.20 1.34
N SER A 138 13.90 10.90 0.36
CA SER A 138 13.21 11.25 -0.89
C SER A 138 12.82 10.01 -1.70
N ASP A 139 13.73 9.04 -1.81
CA ASP A 139 13.47 7.80 -2.53
C ASP A 139 12.40 6.97 -1.83
N MET A 140 12.43 6.87 -0.51
CA MET A 140 11.40 6.18 0.25
C MET A 140 10.04 6.86 0.06
N ASP A 141 9.95 8.18 0.20
CA ASP A 141 8.70 8.91 -0.03
C ASP A 141 8.12 8.62 -1.43
N ARG A 142 8.97 8.71 -2.46
CA ARG A 142 8.58 8.39 -3.84
C ARG A 142 8.05 6.97 -3.97
N VAL A 143 8.73 5.99 -3.40
CA VAL A 143 8.32 4.57 -3.46
C VAL A 143 6.98 4.35 -2.77
N PHE A 144 6.81 4.87 -1.54
CA PHE A 144 5.54 4.77 -0.81
C PHE A 144 4.38 5.42 -1.57
N HIS A 145 4.62 6.59 -2.18
CA HIS A 145 3.63 7.28 -2.98
C HIS A 145 3.23 6.50 -4.23
N LEU A 146 4.20 6.02 -5.01
CA LEU A 146 3.95 5.25 -6.23
C LEU A 146 3.17 3.96 -5.95
N GLU A 147 3.55 3.24 -4.91
CA GLU A 147 2.88 2.01 -4.50
C GLU A 147 1.44 2.27 -4.03
N TYR A 148 1.22 3.35 -3.28
CA TYR A 148 -0.13 3.77 -2.90
C TYR A 148 -0.98 4.12 -4.13
N VAL A 149 -0.48 4.95 -5.04
CA VAL A 149 -1.23 5.40 -6.22
C VAL A 149 -1.59 4.24 -7.13
N LYS A 150 -0.63 3.34 -7.41
CA LYS A 150 -0.83 2.13 -8.24
C LYS A 150 -1.99 1.30 -7.70
N ARG A 151 -2.00 1.06 -6.39
CA ARG A 151 -3.03 0.26 -5.70
C ARG A 151 -4.38 0.97 -5.63
N TRP A 152 -4.37 2.27 -5.38
CA TRP A 152 -5.58 3.09 -5.34
C TRP A 152 -6.30 3.10 -6.69
N GLN A 153 -5.55 3.30 -7.78
CA GLN A 153 -6.09 3.26 -9.15
C GLN A 153 -6.70 1.89 -9.46
N ALA A 154 -5.96 0.81 -9.19
CA ALA A 154 -6.46 -0.54 -9.44
C ALA A 154 -7.75 -0.85 -8.66
N LEU A 155 -7.85 -0.40 -7.41
CA LEU A 155 -9.04 -0.59 -6.58
C LEU A 155 -10.22 0.28 -7.03
N GLN A 156 -9.97 1.44 -7.63
CA GLN A 156 -11.01 2.31 -8.20
C GLN A 156 -11.63 1.70 -9.46
N ASP A 157 -10.83 1.05 -10.29
CA ASP A 157 -11.24 0.54 -11.61
C ASP A 157 -11.79 -0.90 -11.56
N VAL A 158 -11.79 -1.55 -10.39
CA VAL A 158 -12.17 -2.97 -10.29
C VAL A 158 -13.67 -3.20 -10.51
N ASP A 159 -14.00 -4.07 -11.47
CA ASP A 159 -15.32 -4.68 -11.59
C ASP A 159 -15.30 -6.01 -10.83
N TYR A 160 -15.70 -5.99 -9.56
CA TYR A 160 -15.63 -7.17 -8.70
C TYR A 160 -16.59 -8.29 -9.12
N HIS A 161 -17.55 -8.05 -10.02
CA HIS A 161 -18.39 -9.12 -10.58
C HIS A 161 -17.67 -9.94 -11.66
N LYS A 162 -16.51 -9.48 -12.13
CA LYS A 162 -15.67 -10.13 -13.14
C LYS A 162 -14.42 -10.75 -12.49
N PRO A 163 -14.28 -12.09 -12.49
CA PRO A 163 -13.11 -12.76 -11.94
C PRO A 163 -11.78 -12.25 -12.49
N GLU A 164 -11.71 -11.98 -13.80
CA GLU A 164 -10.53 -11.45 -14.47
C GLU A 164 -10.12 -10.06 -13.94
N SER A 165 -11.08 -9.22 -13.56
CA SER A 165 -10.82 -7.89 -13.00
C SER A 165 -10.29 -8.00 -11.57
N VAL A 166 -10.85 -8.91 -10.76
CA VAL A 166 -10.38 -9.15 -9.40
C VAL A 166 -8.99 -9.81 -9.39
N GLN A 167 -8.72 -10.70 -10.34
CA GLN A 167 -7.39 -11.28 -10.49
C GLN A 167 -6.36 -10.22 -10.86
N SER A 168 -6.69 -9.34 -11.81
CA SER A 168 -5.82 -8.22 -12.19
C SER A 168 -5.52 -7.29 -11.00
N LEU A 169 -6.51 -7.06 -10.13
CA LEU A 169 -6.32 -6.32 -8.87
C LEU A 169 -5.36 -7.06 -7.92
N SER A 170 -5.48 -8.38 -7.81
CA SER A 170 -4.61 -9.22 -6.97
C SER A 170 -3.15 -9.20 -7.44
N ASP A 171 -2.94 -9.17 -8.76
CA ASP A 171 -1.61 -9.11 -9.37
C ASP A 171 -0.89 -7.80 -9.01
N VAL A 172 -1.62 -6.67 -8.93
CA VAL A 172 -1.07 -5.37 -8.51
C VAL A 172 -0.49 -5.42 -7.10
N TRP A 173 -1.11 -6.16 -6.17
CA TRP A 173 -0.62 -6.34 -4.80
C TRP A 173 0.54 -7.34 -4.69
N THR A 174 0.75 -8.15 -5.73
CA THR A 174 1.83 -9.15 -5.76
C THR A 174 3.11 -8.54 -6.34
N ASP A 175 2.99 -7.60 -7.27
CA ASP A 175 4.10 -6.85 -7.85
C ASP A 175 4.59 -5.72 -6.94
N CYS A 176 5.27 -6.09 -5.84
CA CYS A 176 5.84 -5.20 -4.81
C CYS A 176 7.37 -5.01 -4.92
N LYS A 177 7.97 -5.22 -6.10
CA LYS A 177 9.44 -5.26 -6.25
C LYS A 177 10.14 -3.98 -5.78
N GLN A 178 9.51 -2.82 -5.99
CA GLN A 178 10.11 -1.52 -5.66
C GLN A 178 10.26 -1.28 -4.16
N LEU A 179 9.31 -1.77 -3.34
CA LEU A 179 9.40 -1.71 -1.88
C LEU A 179 10.38 -2.71 -1.29
N GLU A 180 10.60 -3.84 -1.97
CA GLU A 180 11.58 -4.84 -1.53
C GLU A 180 13.02 -4.39 -1.88
N GLU A 181 13.18 -3.70 -3.01
CA GLU A 181 14.47 -3.16 -3.49
C GLU A 181 14.88 -1.87 -2.79
N ALA A 182 13.94 -0.98 -2.46
CA ALA A 182 14.21 0.26 -1.73
C ALA A 182 14.71 0.05 -0.28
N VAL A 183 14.83 -1.22 0.16
CA VAL A 183 15.23 -1.59 1.52
C VAL A 183 16.44 -2.52 1.57
N LYS A 184 17.27 -2.51 0.53
CA LYS A 184 18.64 -3.04 0.56
C LYS A 184 19.65 -1.91 0.59
#